data_AF-A0A0K2RTB0-F1
#
_entry.id   AF-A0A0K2RTB0-F1
#
_cell.length_a   1.000
_cell.length_b   1.000
_cell.length_c   1.000
_cell.angle_alpha   90.00
_cell.angle_beta   90.00
_cell.angle_gamma   90.00
#
_symmetry.space_group_name_H-M   'P 1'
#
loop_
_entity.id
_entity.type
_entity.pdbx_description
1 polymer ?
#
loop_
_entity_poly.entity_id
_entity_poly.type
_entity_poly.pdbx_seq_one_letter_code
_entity_poly.pdbx_strand_id
1 'polypeptide(L)'
;MVHGHLDVVPALKDQWSVDPFSGELKDGLIWGRGAVDMKDMDAMILAVMRDFARTGRKPKRDIIFAFFADEEAGGNHGARYAVEHRRELFDGATEAISEVGGFSATIGGQRTYLLQTAEKGLSWLRLVAHGRAGTARKSTPTTRSPAWPGQSRGSANTPGRLS
;
A
#
# COMPACT_ATOMS: atom_id res chain seq x y z
N MET A 1 12.18 4.73 -23.90
CA MET A 1 11.78 3.53 -23.15
C MET A 1 10.32 3.67 -22.74
N VAL A 2 9.55 2.59 -22.81
CA VAL A 2 8.23 2.47 -22.20
C VAL A 2 8.35 1.35 -21.17
N HIS A 3 7.92 1.59 -19.94
CA HIS A 3 8.09 0.62 -18.87
C HIS A 3 6.88 0.52 -17.93
N GLY A 4 6.86 -0.59 -17.20
CA GLY A 4 5.88 -0.86 -16.16
C GLY A 4 6.36 -1.89 -15.14
N HIS A 5 5.54 -2.18 -14.14
CA HIS A 5 5.79 -3.19 -13.12
C HIS A 5 4.64 -4.21 -13.08
N LEU A 6 4.99 -5.48 -12.87
CA LEU A 6 4.08 -6.61 -12.93
C LEU A 6 3.66 -7.11 -11.55
N ASP A 7 4.42 -6.71 -10.52
CA ASP A 7 4.11 -6.99 -9.14
C ASP A 7 2.91 -6.18 -8.66
N VAL A 8 2.36 -6.59 -7.53
CA VAL A 8 1.17 -5.97 -6.93
C VAL A 8 1.29 -6.07 -5.42
N VAL A 9 0.79 -5.09 -4.69
CA VAL A 9 0.67 -5.25 -3.22
C VAL A 9 -0.24 -6.43 -2.83
N PRO A 10 -0.06 -7.00 -1.63
CA PRO A 10 -0.95 -8.03 -1.10
C PRO A 10 -2.43 -7.63 -1.07
N ALA A 11 -3.31 -8.62 -1.20
CA ALA A 11 -4.76 -8.44 -1.08
C ALA A 11 -5.35 -9.46 -0.09
N LEU A 12 -6.12 -8.97 0.88
CA LEU A 12 -6.83 -9.80 1.85
C LEU A 12 -8.23 -10.13 1.32
N LYS A 13 -8.46 -11.39 0.95
CA LYS A 13 -9.67 -11.82 0.23
C LYS A 13 -10.99 -11.48 0.96
N ASP A 14 -10.99 -11.47 2.28
CA ASP A 14 -12.15 -11.14 3.12
C ASP A 14 -12.55 -9.65 3.06
N GLN A 15 -11.66 -8.78 2.59
CA GLN A 15 -11.93 -7.35 2.40
C GLN A 15 -12.46 -7.01 1.00
N TRP A 16 -12.64 -8.01 0.13
CA TRP A 16 -13.05 -7.81 -1.26
C TRP A 16 -14.46 -8.34 -1.50
N SER A 17 -15.21 -7.62 -2.35
CA SER A 17 -16.55 -8.02 -2.78
C SER A 17 -16.54 -9.06 -3.92
N VAL A 18 -15.39 -9.29 -4.52
CA VAL A 18 -15.07 -10.29 -5.56
C VAL A 18 -13.71 -10.90 -5.26
N ASP A 19 -13.33 -12.00 -5.91
CA ASP A 19 -11.97 -12.52 -5.74
C ASP A 19 -10.93 -11.50 -6.27
N PRO A 20 -9.96 -11.04 -5.46
CA PRO A 20 -9.01 -9.99 -5.85
C PRO A 20 -8.17 -10.34 -7.08
N PHE A 21 -8.01 -11.62 -7.43
CA PHE A 21 -7.18 -12.03 -8.57
C PHE A 21 -8.00 -12.64 -9.73
N SER A 22 -9.32 -12.50 -9.70
CA SER A 22 -10.20 -13.02 -10.76
C SER A 22 -10.20 -12.19 -12.05
N GLY A 23 -10.01 -10.87 -11.95
CA GLY A 23 -10.22 -9.96 -13.08
C GLY A 23 -11.70 -9.87 -13.50
N GLU A 24 -12.63 -9.98 -12.54
CA GLU A 24 -14.07 -10.01 -12.80
C GLU A 24 -14.56 -8.71 -13.47
N LEU A 25 -15.34 -8.85 -14.54
CA LEU A 25 -16.05 -7.71 -15.16
C LEU A 25 -17.40 -7.52 -14.47
N LYS A 26 -17.55 -6.40 -13.77
CA LYS A 26 -18.75 -6.06 -13.02
C LYS A 26 -19.04 -4.57 -13.12
N ASP A 27 -20.29 -4.24 -13.44
CA ASP A 27 -20.77 -2.86 -13.65
C ASP A 27 -19.96 -2.07 -14.70
N GLY A 28 -19.47 -2.79 -15.72
CA GLY A 28 -18.64 -2.21 -16.79
C GLY A 28 -17.19 -1.92 -16.39
N LEU A 29 -16.77 -2.35 -15.20
CA LEU A 29 -15.42 -2.19 -14.67
C LEU A 29 -14.75 -3.55 -14.48
N ILE A 30 -13.43 -3.60 -14.66
CA ILE A 30 -12.63 -4.78 -14.33
C ILE A 30 -12.19 -4.64 -12.87
N TRP A 31 -12.54 -5.63 -12.05
CA TRP A 31 -12.19 -5.68 -10.64
C TRP A 31 -11.02 -6.64 -10.42
N GLY A 32 -9.95 -6.13 -9.81
CA GLY A 32 -8.83 -6.95 -9.42
C GLY A 32 -7.68 -6.15 -8.81
N ARG A 33 -6.92 -6.78 -7.92
CA ARG A 33 -5.65 -6.26 -7.42
C ARG A 33 -4.68 -6.13 -8.58
N GLY A 34 -4.25 -4.89 -8.79
CA GLY A 34 -3.35 -4.47 -9.85
C GLY A 34 -4.05 -4.14 -11.16
N ALA A 35 -5.38 -4.13 -11.19
CA ALA A 35 -6.12 -3.71 -12.39
C ALA A 35 -5.82 -2.26 -12.79
N VAL A 36 -5.57 -1.37 -11.83
CA VAL A 36 -5.22 0.05 -12.07
C VAL A 36 -3.73 0.33 -11.84
N ASP A 37 -3.07 -0.46 -10.98
CA ASP A 37 -1.68 -0.29 -10.59
C ASP A 37 -0.94 -1.63 -10.73
N MET A 38 -0.36 -1.92 -11.90
CA MET A 38 -0.44 -1.10 -13.13
C MET A 38 -0.75 -1.90 -14.39
N LYS A 39 -1.46 -3.01 -14.23
CA LYS A 39 -1.66 -4.02 -15.28
C LYS A 39 -2.58 -3.53 -16.41
N ASP A 40 -3.39 -2.51 -16.20
CA ASP A 40 -4.12 -1.85 -17.29
C ASP A 40 -3.16 -1.19 -18.29
N MET A 41 -2.19 -0.43 -17.80
CA MET A 41 -1.15 0.18 -18.63
C MET A 41 -0.27 -0.88 -19.29
N ASP A 42 0.12 -1.94 -18.57
CA ASP A 42 0.86 -3.05 -19.18
C ASP A 42 0.06 -3.72 -20.30
N ALA A 43 -1.23 -3.96 -20.08
CA ALA A 43 -2.11 -4.52 -21.10
C ALA A 43 -2.19 -3.61 -22.33
N MET A 44 -2.25 -2.28 -22.15
CA MET A 44 -2.20 -1.32 -23.24
C MET A 44 -0.87 -1.36 -24.00
N ILE A 45 0.27 -1.41 -23.28
CA ILE A 45 1.61 -1.51 -23.88
C ILE A 45 1.69 -2.77 -24.74
N LEU A 46 1.31 -3.92 -24.17
CA LEU A 46 1.31 -5.20 -24.87
C LEU A 46 0.36 -5.21 -26.09
N ALA A 47 -0.80 -4.56 -25.99
CA ALA A 47 -1.72 -4.41 -27.12
C ALA A 47 -1.08 -3.62 -28.28
N VAL A 48 -0.38 -2.53 -27.99
CA VAL A 48 0.35 -1.73 -29.00
C VAL A 48 1.52 -2.52 -29.60
N MET A 49 2.30 -3.23 -28.78
CA MET A 49 3.37 -4.10 -29.26
C MET A 49 2.83 -5.16 -30.23
N ARG A 50 1.72 -5.80 -29.87
CA ARG A 50 1.04 -6.79 -30.70
C ARG A 50 0.53 -6.17 -32.01
N ASP A 51 -0.02 -4.95 -31.97
CA ASP A 51 -0.46 -4.24 -33.16
C ASP A 51 0.71 -3.95 -34.11
N PHE A 52 1.85 -3.48 -33.60
CA PHE A 52 3.05 -3.25 -34.42
C PHE A 52 3.53 -4.53 -35.08
N ALA A 53 3.56 -5.64 -34.35
CA ALA A 53 3.94 -6.94 -34.90
C ALA A 53 2.97 -7.41 -36.00
N ARG A 54 1.67 -7.23 -35.81
CA ARG A 54 0.63 -7.68 -36.77
C ARG A 54 0.58 -6.83 -38.03
N THR A 55 0.77 -5.52 -37.90
CA THR A 55 0.69 -4.57 -39.01
C THR A 55 2.03 -4.38 -39.73
N GLY A 56 3.13 -4.88 -39.15
CA GLY A 56 4.48 -4.60 -39.63
C GLY A 56 4.90 -3.14 -39.44
N ARG A 57 4.17 -2.37 -38.61
CA ARG A 57 4.49 -0.98 -38.34
C ARG A 57 5.83 -0.88 -37.61
N LYS A 58 6.76 -0.14 -38.21
CA LYS A 58 8.06 0.17 -37.62
C LYS A 58 8.10 1.62 -37.16
N PRO A 59 8.21 1.90 -35.85
CA PRO A 59 8.42 3.24 -35.35
C PRO A 59 9.71 3.86 -35.91
N LYS A 60 9.78 5.19 -35.97
CA LYS A 60 10.97 5.91 -36.48
C LYS A 60 12.19 5.79 -35.57
N ARG A 61 11.99 5.40 -34.32
CA ARG A 61 13.02 5.20 -33.30
C ARG A 61 12.83 3.84 -32.67
N ASP A 62 13.90 3.27 -32.16
CA ASP A 62 13.82 2.05 -31.38
C ASP A 62 13.03 2.30 -30.09
N ILE A 63 12.20 1.34 -29.74
CA ILE A 63 11.41 1.38 -28.50
C ILE A 63 11.88 0.23 -27.63
N ILE A 64 12.42 0.58 -26.47
CA ILE A 64 12.73 -0.38 -25.40
C ILE A 64 11.48 -0.54 -24.56
N PHE A 65 10.99 -1.77 -24.45
CA PHE A 65 9.92 -2.16 -23.52
C PHE A 65 10.56 -2.87 -22.33
N ALA A 66 10.31 -2.38 -21.12
CA ALA A 66 10.88 -2.95 -19.90
C ALA A 66 9.79 -3.20 -18.85
N PHE A 67 9.79 -4.39 -18.25
CA PHE A 67 8.84 -4.76 -17.20
C PHE A 67 9.61 -5.23 -15.96
N PHE A 68 9.31 -4.64 -14.81
CA PHE A 68 9.94 -4.97 -13.53
C PHE A 68 8.94 -5.70 -12.62
N ALA A 69 9.42 -6.31 -11.53
CA ALA A 69 8.60 -7.16 -10.66
C ALA A 69 8.88 -6.94 -9.16
N ASP A 70 9.32 -5.74 -8.80
CA ASP A 70 9.72 -5.37 -7.45
C ASP A 70 9.40 -3.90 -7.12
N GLU A 71 8.59 -3.21 -7.93
CA GLU A 71 8.31 -1.78 -7.73
C GLU A 71 7.65 -1.55 -6.36
N GLU A 72 6.64 -2.35 -6.04
CA GLU A 72 5.81 -2.25 -4.84
C GLU A 72 6.59 -2.62 -3.56
N ALA A 73 7.76 -3.24 -3.73
CA ALA A 73 8.72 -3.59 -2.68
C ALA A 73 9.95 -2.66 -2.64
N GLY A 74 9.96 -1.59 -3.43
CA GLY A 74 10.97 -0.53 -3.42
C GLY A 74 11.97 -0.56 -4.59
N GLY A 75 11.79 -1.44 -5.56
CA GLY A 75 12.48 -1.45 -6.85
C GLY A 75 13.97 -1.84 -6.81
N ASN A 76 14.48 -2.31 -5.67
CA ASN A 76 15.90 -2.60 -5.46
C ASN A 76 16.39 -3.75 -6.34
N HIS A 77 15.55 -4.79 -6.51
CA HIS A 77 15.86 -5.97 -7.32
C HIS A 77 15.32 -5.87 -8.75
N GLY A 78 14.50 -4.85 -9.04
CA GLY A 78 13.98 -4.54 -10.36
C GLY A 78 14.79 -3.46 -11.07
N ALA A 79 14.18 -2.28 -11.22
CA ALA A 79 14.74 -1.17 -12.00
C ALA A 79 16.11 -0.70 -11.48
N ARG A 80 16.28 -0.63 -10.15
CA ARG A 80 17.56 -0.18 -9.56
C ARG A 80 18.70 -1.12 -9.91
N TYR A 81 18.50 -2.42 -9.69
CA TYR A 81 19.50 -3.43 -10.05
C TYR A 81 19.88 -3.35 -11.53
N ALA A 82 18.89 -3.25 -12.42
CA ALA A 82 19.10 -3.16 -13.86
C ALA A 82 19.95 -1.94 -14.24
N VAL A 83 19.66 -0.76 -13.68
CA VAL A 83 20.44 0.46 -13.94
C VAL A 83 21.86 0.37 -13.40
N GLU A 84 22.05 -0.25 -12.23
CA GLU A 84 23.37 -0.37 -11.59
C GLU A 84 24.26 -1.43 -12.26
N HIS A 85 23.71 -2.54 -12.73
CA HIS A 85 24.48 -3.71 -13.17
C HIS A 85 24.36 -4.01 -14.65
N ARG A 86 23.27 -3.59 -15.31
CA ARG A 86 22.89 -3.97 -16.68
C ARG A 86 22.49 -2.75 -17.50
N ARG A 87 23.22 -1.64 -17.32
CA ARG A 87 22.90 -0.33 -17.88
C ARG A 87 22.83 -0.35 -19.41
N GLU A 88 23.58 -1.25 -20.04
CA GLU A 88 23.61 -1.46 -21.49
C GLU A 88 22.25 -1.88 -22.07
N LEU A 89 21.34 -2.44 -21.24
CA LEU A 89 19.97 -2.76 -21.65
C LEU A 89 19.15 -1.52 -22.03
N PHE A 90 19.59 -0.33 -21.63
CA PHE A 90 18.90 0.94 -21.85
C PHE A 90 19.68 1.86 -22.81
N ASP A 91 20.71 1.35 -23.48
CA ASP A 91 21.51 2.15 -24.40
C ASP A 91 20.65 2.75 -25.53
N GLY A 92 20.84 4.05 -25.76
CA GLY A 92 20.05 4.81 -26.74
C GLY A 92 18.68 5.29 -26.24
N ALA A 93 18.23 4.91 -25.02
CA ALA A 93 17.03 5.49 -24.43
C ALA A 93 17.31 6.93 -23.93
N THR A 94 16.56 7.88 -24.48
CA THR A 94 16.62 9.30 -24.12
C THR A 94 15.46 9.75 -23.21
N GLU A 95 14.28 9.15 -23.40
CA GLU A 95 13.09 9.41 -22.59
C GLU A 95 12.53 8.10 -22.02
N ALA A 96 11.85 8.20 -20.88
CA ALA A 96 11.11 7.12 -20.26
C ALA A 96 9.64 7.50 -20.12
N ILE A 97 8.74 6.57 -20.45
CA ILE A 97 7.30 6.68 -20.26
C ILE A 97 6.90 5.53 -19.34
N SER A 98 6.30 5.87 -18.20
CA SER A 98 5.77 4.92 -17.21
C SER A 98 4.30 5.21 -16.94
N GLU A 99 3.75 4.46 -16.00
CA GLU A 99 2.50 4.80 -15.34
C GLU A 99 2.52 6.12 -14.58
N VAL A 100 1.33 6.47 -14.10
CA VAL A 100 0.97 7.69 -13.39
C VAL A 100 1.05 8.94 -14.27
N GLY A 101 -0.13 9.43 -14.62
CA GLY A 101 -0.36 10.82 -15.04
C GLY A 101 -1.48 11.48 -14.23
N GLY A 102 -2.19 10.70 -13.40
CA GLY A 102 -3.51 11.02 -12.88
C GLY A 102 -4.62 10.42 -13.74
N PHE A 103 -5.85 10.45 -13.23
CA PHE A 103 -7.03 10.00 -13.98
C PHE A 103 -7.47 11.06 -14.98
N SER A 104 -8.11 10.62 -16.06
CA SER A 104 -8.72 11.55 -17.01
C SER A 104 -9.76 12.42 -16.29
N ALA A 105 -9.65 13.73 -16.46
CA ALA A 105 -10.52 14.71 -15.80
C ALA A 105 -11.37 15.47 -16.82
N THR A 106 -12.39 16.19 -16.36
CA THR A 106 -13.12 17.15 -17.19
C THR A 106 -12.77 18.55 -16.73
N ILE A 107 -12.07 19.31 -17.57
CA ILE A 107 -11.64 20.69 -17.29
C ILE A 107 -12.26 21.60 -18.34
N GLY A 108 -13.05 22.59 -17.92
CA GLY A 108 -13.72 23.50 -18.85
C GLY A 108 -14.68 22.80 -19.83
N GLY A 109 -15.31 21.70 -19.42
CA GLY A 109 -16.19 20.90 -20.28
C GLY A 109 -15.47 20.00 -21.29
N GLN A 110 -14.13 19.95 -21.27
CA GLN A 110 -13.32 19.10 -22.13
C GLN A 110 -12.72 17.93 -21.36
N ARG A 111 -12.64 16.75 -22.00
CA ARG A 111 -11.89 15.62 -21.45
C ARG A 111 -10.40 15.94 -21.52
N THR A 112 -9.72 15.85 -20.38
CA THR A 112 -8.30 16.13 -20.22
C THR A 112 -7.58 14.88 -19.74
N TYR A 113 -6.44 14.60 -20.35
CA TYR A 113 -5.51 13.54 -19.94
C TYR A 113 -4.29 14.24 -19.34
N LEU A 114 -4.03 13.92 -18.08
CA LEU A 114 -2.95 14.55 -17.34
C LEU A 114 -1.64 13.81 -17.64
N LEU A 115 -0.54 14.56 -17.71
CA LEU A 115 0.81 14.02 -17.85
C LEU A 115 1.61 14.44 -16.63
N GLN A 116 2.11 13.46 -15.89
CA GLN A 116 3.02 13.69 -14.78
C GLN A 116 4.45 13.77 -15.32
N THR A 117 5.20 14.79 -14.91
CA THR A 117 6.61 14.98 -15.26
C THR A 117 7.55 14.84 -14.08
N ALA A 118 7.02 14.73 -12.87
CA ALA A 118 7.78 14.57 -11.64
C ALA A 118 6.93 13.87 -10.57
N GLU A 119 7.60 13.12 -9.69
CA GLU A 119 6.99 12.44 -8.54
C GLU A 119 7.62 12.95 -7.23
N LYS A 120 6.86 12.87 -6.13
CA LYS A 120 7.40 13.19 -4.80
C LYS A 120 8.25 12.02 -4.30
N GLY A 121 9.40 12.32 -3.70
CA GLY A 121 10.19 11.31 -3.01
C GLY A 121 9.47 10.72 -1.80
N LEU A 122 9.59 9.42 -1.59
CA LEU A 122 9.11 8.71 -0.41
C LEU A 122 10.24 8.60 0.62
N SER A 123 9.94 8.88 1.89
CA SER A 123 10.85 8.66 3.00
C SER A 123 10.08 8.02 4.16
N TRP A 124 10.42 6.78 4.47
CA TRP A 124 9.78 6.01 5.53
C TRP A 124 10.51 6.21 6.85
N LEU A 125 9.80 6.70 7.87
CA LEU A 125 10.32 6.82 9.23
C LEU A 125 9.76 5.69 10.11
N ARG A 126 10.64 4.87 10.71
CA ARG A 126 10.27 3.94 11.78
C ARG A 126 10.57 4.59 13.13
N LEU A 127 9.53 4.96 13.87
CA LEU A 127 9.66 5.45 15.24
C LEU A 127 9.43 4.29 16.23
N VAL A 128 10.44 4.00 17.06
CA VAL A 128 10.33 3.02 18.15
C VAL A 128 10.50 3.77 19.46
N ALA A 129 9.49 3.72 20.33
CA ALA A 129 9.56 4.28 21.67
C ALA A 129 9.66 3.14 22.69
N HIS A 130 10.66 3.20 23.57
CA HIS A 130 10.82 2.27 24.68
C HIS A 130 10.34 2.93 25.98
N GLY A 131 9.42 2.27 26.68
CA GLY A 131 8.94 2.69 27.99
C GLY A 131 8.75 1.50 28.91
N ARG A 132 8.80 1.71 30.22
CA ARG A 132 8.31 0.73 31.19
C ARG A 132 6.79 0.84 31.27
N ALA A 133 6.10 -0.30 31.25
CA ALA A 133 4.66 -0.32 31.51
C ALA A 133 4.38 0.25 32.92
N GLY A 134 3.76 1.43 32.97
CA GLY A 134 3.25 2.01 34.21
C GLY A 134 1.79 1.62 34.39
N THR A 135 1.43 1.11 35.57
CA THR A 135 0.03 0.86 35.91
C THR A 135 -0.72 2.20 35.96
N ALA A 136 -1.70 2.40 35.08
CA ALA A 136 -2.58 3.55 35.15
C ALA A 136 -3.39 3.50 36.45
N ARG A 137 -3.10 4.39 37.41
CA ARG A 137 -3.91 4.55 38.62
C ARG A 137 -5.01 5.55 38.31
N LYS A 138 -6.27 5.12 38.31
CA LYS A 138 -7.40 6.05 38.46
C LYS A 138 -7.25 6.71 39.83
N SER A 139 -7.04 8.02 39.87
CA SER A 139 -7.25 8.79 41.09
C SER A 139 -8.76 8.81 41.35
N THR A 140 -9.25 7.83 42.11
CA THR A 140 -10.60 7.91 42.66
C THR A 140 -10.60 9.08 43.65
N PRO A 141 -11.43 10.13 43.48
CA PRO A 141 -11.56 11.16 44.49
C PRO A 141 -12.04 10.48 45.77
N THR A 142 -11.26 10.53 46.84
CA THR A 142 -11.73 10.07 48.14
C THR A 142 -12.78 11.04 48.64
N THR A 143 -14.05 10.74 48.38
CA THR A 143 -15.15 11.31 49.16
C THR A 143 -15.05 10.70 50.56
N ARG A 144 -14.70 11.49 51.58
CA ARG A 144 -14.88 11.08 52.97
C ARG A 144 -16.38 10.96 53.23
N SER A 145 -16.89 9.74 53.38
CA SER A 145 -18.21 9.52 53.98
C SER A 145 -18.09 9.65 55.51
N PRO A 146 -19.04 10.33 56.19
CA PRO A 146 -18.98 10.53 57.63
C PRO A 146 -19.35 9.22 58.37
N ALA A 147 -18.67 8.99 59.50
CA ALA A 147 -18.91 7.85 60.38
C ALA A 147 -20.33 7.89 60.98
N TRP A 148 -21.01 6.75 60.99
CA TRP A 148 -22.29 6.56 61.69
C TRP A 148 -22.01 5.95 63.07
N PRO A 149 -22.50 6.52 64.19
CA PRO A 149 -22.22 6.00 65.51
C PRO A 149 -23.28 4.97 65.92
N GLY A 150 -22.83 3.82 66.41
CA GLY A 150 -23.68 2.91 67.17
C GLY A 150 -23.64 1.48 66.64
N GLN A 151 -22.72 0.67 67.17
CA GLN A 151 -23.07 -0.67 67.59
C GLN A 151 -22.12 -1.12 68.70
N SER A 152 -22.75 -1.64 69.75
CA SER A 152 -22.27 -1.87 71.10
C SER A 152 -21.32 -3.06 71.23
N ARG A 153 -20.43 -2.97 72.21
CA ARG A 153 -19.56 -4.04 72.70
C ARG A 153 -20.39 -5.24 73.20
N GLY A 154 -19.99 -6.44 72.79
CA GLY A 154 -20.42 -7.71 73.37
C GLY A 154 -19.21 -8.62 73.59
N SER A 155 -18.90 -8.90 74.85
CA SER A 155 -17.87 -9.85 75.31
C SER A 155 -18.44 -11.27 75.40
N ALA A 156 -17.64 -12.30 75.07
CA ALA A 156 -17.29 -13.39 76.00
C ALA A 156 -16.61 -14.59 75.29
N ASN A 157 -15.64 -15.15 76.03
CA ASN A 157 -15.19 -16.54 76.11
C ASN A 157 -14.40 -17.23 74.99
N THR A 158 -13.09 -17.33 75.24
CA THR A 158 -12.24 -18.54 75.14
C THR A 158 -12.81 -19.70 75.99
N PRO A 159 -12.61 -20.99 75.63
CA PRO A 159 -11.33 -21.73 75.76
C PRO A 159 -11.05 -22.61 74.52
N GLY A 160 -9.92 -23.29 74.26
CA GLY A 160 -8.68 -23.61 74.97
C GLY A 160 -7.71 -24.38 74.05
N ARG A 161 -6.44 -24.46 74.49
CA ARG A 161 -5.31 -25.40 74.24
C ARG A 161 -5.60 -26.72 73.48
N LEU A 162 -4.70 -27.44 72.79
CA LEU A 162 -3.23 -27.62 72.61
C LEU A 162 -3.09 -28.39 71.25
N SER A 163 -2.04 -28.22 70.45
CA SER A 163 -0.71 -28.84 70.58
C SER A 163 0.34 -28.08 69.78
#